data_AF-A0A235G8K5-F1
#
_entry.id   AF-A0A235G8K5-F1
#
_cell.length_a   1.000
_cell.length_b   1.000
_cell.length_c   1.000
_cell.angle_alpha   90.00
_cell.angle_beta   90.00
_cell.angle_gamma   90.00
#
_symmetry.space_group_name_H-M   'P 1'
#
loop_
_entity.id
_entity.type
_entity.pdbx_description
1 polymer ?
#
loop_
_entity_poly.entity_id
_entity_poly.type
_entity_poly.pdbx_seq_one_letter_code
_entity_poly.pdbx_strand_id
1 'polypeptide(L)'
;MTFNFAFASDSSTAFAADPFAARHGKSLPAGLRSECSAMSWNEFESTYAAMNGPIRLGAWSTEKIAPGRWTFEATLGLGERIAKASATATGAISAMTSMLYDAGISLEILSFHQHQIGHRTATFIFTECSGRRSWAMGIGESATESSLRAMTSAANRFSH
;
A
#
# COMPACT_ATOMS: atom_id res chain seq x y z
N MET A 1 -2.87 29.88 -43.54
CA MET A 1 -1.88 29.53 -42.50
C MET A 1 -2.49 28.44 -41.64
N THR A 2 -2.03 27.21 -41.79
CA THR A 2 -2.55 26.06 -41.04
C THR A 2 -1.55 25.75 -39.92
N PHE A 3 -1.95 25.90 -38.67
CA PHE A 3 -1.13 25.49 -37.52
C PHE A 3 -1.36 23.99 -37.25
N ASN A 4 -0.30 23.21 -37.37
CA ASN A 4 -0.28 21.78 -37.08
C ASN A 4 0.01 21.59 -35.59
N PHE A 5 -0.96 21.14 -34.80
CA PHE A 5 -0.72 20.67 -33.43
C PHE A 5 -0.44 19.16 -33.47
N ALA A 6 0.84 18.80 -33.50
CA ALA A 6 1.27 17.44 -33.25
C ALA A 6 1.32 17.20 -31.73
N PHE A 7 0.30 16.55 -31.17
CA PHE A 7 0.42 15.91 -29.86
C PHE A 7 1.19 14.59 -30.03
N ALA A 8 2.51 14.66 -30.02
CA ALA A 8 3.32 13.46 -29.87
C ALA A 8 3.22 13.00 -28.40
N SER A 9 2.44 11.95 -28.16
CA SER A 9 2.39 11.27 -26.86
C SER A 9 3.73 10.57 -26.63
N ASP A 10 4.61 11.19 -25.85
CA ASP A 10 5.86 10.56 -25.39
C ASP A 10 5.58 9.60 -24.23
N SER A 11 4.83 8.55 -24.54
CA SER A 11 4.58 7.46 -23.59
C SER A 11 5.88 6.70 -23.29
N SER A 12 6.83 6.67 -24.22
CA SER A 12 8.10 5.95 -24.12
C SER A 12 9.02 6.42 -22.99
N THR A 13 9.18 7.74 -22.80
CA THR A 13 10.04 8.26 -21.72
C THR A 13 9.34 8.17 -20.36
N ALA A 14 8.02 8.30 -20.32
CA ALA A 14 7.23 8.13 -19.09
C ALA A 14 7.30 6.69 -18.53
N PHE A 15 7.37 5.67 -19.39
CA PHE A 15 7.61 4.29 -18.96
C PHE A 15 9.03 4.09 -18.43
N ALA A 16 10.04 4.79 -18.96
CA ALA A 16 11.43 4.67 -18.51
C ALA A 16 11.68 5.31 -17.13
N ALA A 17 10.90 6.35 -16.77
CA ALA A 17 10.97 7.00 -15.47
C ALA A 17 10.11 6.31 -14.39
N ASP A 18 9.11 5.52 -14.77
CA ASP A 18 8.19 4.88 -13.83
C ASP A 18 8.58 3.40 -13.65
N PRO A 19 9.25 3.03 -12.54
CA PRO A 19 9.77 1.67 -12.35
C PRO A 19 8.66 0.61 -12.32
N PHE A 20 7.45 0.97 -11.88
CA PHE A 20 6.32 0.05 -11.86
C PHE A 20 5.72 -0.10 -13.26
N ALA A 21 5.63 0.97 -14.03
CA ALA A 21 5.18 0.92 -15.41
C ALA A 21 6.14 0.12 -16.30
N ALA A 22 7.44 0.32 -16.17
CA ALA A 22 8.46 -0.45 -16.88
C ALA A 22 8.33 -1.96 -16.64
N ARG A 23 7.98 -2.35 -15.41
CA ARG A 23 7.91 -3.76 -15.00
C ARG A 23 6.55 -4.42 -15.25
N HIS A 24 5.46 -3.69 -15.06
CA HIS A 24 4.10 -4.24 -15.03
C HIS A 24 3.14 -3.64 -16.05
N GLY A 25 3.58 -2.65 -16.86
CA GLY A 25 2.76 -2.01 -17.88
C GLY A 25 1.60 -1.17 -17.32
N LYS A 26 1.62 -0.86 -16.01
CA LYS A 26 0.63 -0.04 -15.31
C LYS A 26 1.37 1.14 -14.68
N SER A 27 0.84 2.34 -14.84
CA SER A 27 1.51 3.54 -14.33
C SER A 27 1.21 3.76 -12.85
N LEU A 28 2.17 4.33 -12.11
CA LEU A 28 2.00 4.70 -10.70
C LEU A 28 0.91 5.77 -10.49
N PRO A 29 0.38 5.92 -9.27
CA PRO A 29 -0.34 7.13 -8.89
C PRO A 29 0.49 8.39 -9.20
N ALA A 30 -0.16 9.47 -9.65
CA ALA A 30 0.55 10.68 -10.09
C ALA A 30 1.46 11.26 -9.00
N GLY A 31 1.00 11.31 -7.74
CA GLY A 31 1.79 11.81 -6.61
C GLY A 31 3.00 10.95 -6.28
N LEU A 32 2.96 9.64 -6.56
CA LEU A 32 4.08 8.73 -6.33
C LEU A 32 5.09 8.77 -7.50
N ARG A 33 4.63 9.03 -8.73
CA ARG A 33 5.51 9.07 -9.91
C ARG A 33 6.60 10.14 -9.79
N SER A 34 6.27 11.31 -9.22
CA SER A 34 7.24 12.39 -9.00
C SER A 34 8.34 12.01 -8.01
N GLU A 35 8.05 11.16 -7.03
CA GLU A 35 9.02 10.71 -6.02
C GLU A 35 9.97 9.62 -6.54
N CYS A 36 9.61 8.95 -7.65
CA CYS A 36 10.27 7.71 -8.07
C CYS A 36 10.94 7.78 -9.45
N SER A 37 10.94 8.93 -10.11
CA SER A 37 11.26 9.08 -11.54
C SER A 37 12.66 8.64 -11.98
N ALA A 38 13.54 8.30 -11.03
CA ALA A 38 14.92 7.85 -11.27
C ALA A 38 15.28 6.57 -10.49
N MET A 39 14.32 5.94 -9.80
CA MET A 39 14.58 4.74 -9.01
C MET A 39 14.59 3.50 -9.90
N SER A 40 15.53 2.60 -9.64
CA SER A 40 15.41 1.21 -10.10
C SER A 40 14.22 0.51 -9.42
N TRP A 41 13.77 -0.61 -9.98
CA TRP A 41 12.72 -1.43 -9.35
C TRP A 41 13.07 -1.82 -7.90
N ASN A 42 14.33 -2.23 -7.66
CA ASN A 42 14.75 -2.68 -6.34
C ASN A 42 14.78 -1.53 -5.32
N GLU A 43 15.21 -0.33 -5.72
CA GLU A 43 15.18 0.86 -4.87
C GLU A 43 13.73 1.27 -4.56
N PHE A 44 12.85 1.24 -5.58
CA PHE A 44 11.43 1.51 -5.40
C PHE A 44 10.78 0.50 -4.45
N GLU A 45 10.98 -0.80 -4.67
CA GLU A 45 10.40 -1.86 -3.85
C GLU A 45 10.93 -1.81 -2.41
N SER A 46 12.24 -1.62 -2.22
CA SER A 46 12.81 -1.49 -0.87
C SER A 46 12.33 -0.23 -0.14
N THR A 47 12.04 0.86 -0.85
CA THR A 47 11.55 2.11 -0.26
C THR A 47 10.07 2.04 0.12
N TYR A 48 9.22 1.56 -0.79
CA TYR A 48 7.77 1.65 -0.63
C TYR A 48 7.12 0.36 -0.13
N ALA A 49 7.74 -0.81 -0.31
CA ALA A 49 7.25 -2.10 0.16
C ALA A 49 8.08 -2.67 1.33
N ALA A 50 8.63 -1.80 2.18
CA ALA A 50 9.47 -2.18 3.31
C ALA A 50 8.69 -2.97 4.39
N MET A 51 8.81 -4.30 4.35
CA MET A 51 8.20 -5.21 5.33
C MET A 51 9.13 -5.59 6.49
N ASN A 52 10.39 -5.15 6.48
CA ASN A 52 11.43 -5.49 7.45
C ASN A 52 11.47 -4.54 8.68
N GLY A 53 10.40 -3.79 8.94
CA GLY A 53 10.31 -2.91 10.10
C GLY A 53 9.74 -3.59 11.35
N PRO A 54 9.60 -2.84 12.46
CA PRO A 54 9.12 -3.35 13.74
C PRO A 54 7.66 -3.81 13.69
N ILE A 55 6.86 -3.32 12.74
CA ILE A 55 5.47 -3.73 12.53
C ILE A 55 5.44 -4.91 11.57
N ARG A 56 4.92 -6.04 12.06
CA ARG A 56 4.85 -7.30 11.32
C ARG A 56 3.43 -7.86 11.39
N LEU A 57 2.88 -8.24 10.25
CA LEU A 57 1.59 -8.93 10.21
C LEU A 57 1.83 -10.45 10.09
N GLY A 58 1.37 -11.18 11.10
CA GLY A 58 1.36 -12.65 11.14
C GLY A 58 0.05 -13.21 10.60
N ALA A 59 -0.55 -14.14 11.35
CA ALA A 59 -1.83 -14.74 10.99
C ALA A 59 -2.92 -13.67 10.80
N TRP A 60 -3.74 -13.84 9.77
CA TRP A 60 -4.91 -13.02 9.48
C TRP A 60 -6.09 -13.94 9.17
N SER A 61 -7.22 -13.73 9.84
CA SER A 61 -8.45 -14.47 9.61
C SER A 61 -9.65 -13.53 9.57
N THR A 62 -10.73 -13.99 8.95
CA THR A 62 -12.00 -13.27 8.92
C THR A 62 -13.16 -14.24 9.06
N GLU A 63 -14.19 -13.80 9.77
CA GLU A 63 -15.44 -14.52 9.96
C GLU A 63 -16.62 -13.60 9.68
N LYS A 64 -17.56 -14.07 8.86
CA LYS A 64 -18.79 -13.32 8.59
C LYS A 64 -19.75 -13.50 9.76
N ILE A 65 -20.15 -12.41 10.40
CA ILE A 65 -21.10 -12.47 11.52
C ILE A 65 -22.51 -12.01 11.14
N ALA A 66 -22.62 -11.08 10.18
CA ALA A 66 -23.90 -10.63 9.63
C ALA A 66 -23.68 -10.01 8.23
N PRO A 67 -24.75 -9.69 7.47
CA PRO A 67 -24.61 -8.92 6.22
C PRO A 67 -23.83 -7.62 6.46
N GLY A 68 -22.75 -7.43 5.70
CA GLY A 68 -21.88 -6.25 5.82
C GLY A 68 -21.04 -6.18 7.11
N ARG A 69 -21.05 -7.22 7.95
CA ARG A 69 -20.35 -7.23 9.23
C ARG A 69 -19.47 -8.47 9.37
N TRP A 70 -18.18 -8.24 9.54
CA TRP A 70 -17.17 -9.28 9.64
C TRP A 70 -16.32 -9.04 10.89
N THR A 71 -15.94 -10.11 11.58
CA THR A 71 -14.88 -10.08 12.57
C THR A 71 -13.57 -10.44 11.86
N PHE A 72 -12.53 -9.68 12.15
CA PHE A 72 -11.17 -9.95 11.67
C PHE A 72 -10.28 -10.18 12.87
N GLU A 73 -9.36 -11.10 12.75
CA GLU A 73 -8.31 -11.31 13.75
C GLU A 73 -6.95 -11.26 13.08
N ALA A 74 -5.99 -10.66 13.79
CA ALA A 74 -4.62 -10.52 13.35
C ALA A 74 -3.65 -10.86 14.48
N THR A 75 -2.49 -11.42 14.12
CA THR A 75 -1.31 -11.40 14.99
C THR A 75 -0.39 -10.29 14.53
N LEU A 76 -0.15 -9.30 15.39
CA LEU A 76 0.72 -8.16 15.11
C LEU A 76 2.02 -8.27 15.92
N GLY A 77 3.16 -8.24 15.25
CA GLY A 77 4.44 -7.93 15.86
C GLY A 77 4.62 -6.41 15.94
N LEU A 78 5.01 -5.91 17.10
CA LEU A 78 5.21 -4.50 17.42
C LEU A 78 6.55 -4.36 18.15
N GLY A 79 7.64 -4.25 17.37
CA GLY A 79 8.99 -4.40 17.87
C GLY A 79 9.19 -5.81 18.44
N GLU A 80 9.60 -5.90 19.71
CA GLU A 80 9.79 -7.16 20.43
C GLU A 80 8.49 -7.80 20.95
N ARG A 81 7.38 -7.06 20.91
CA ARG A 81 6.09 -7.55 21.41
C ARG A 81 5.28 -8.22 20.29
N ILE A 82 4.62 -9.33 20.61
CA ILE A 82 3.59 -9.94 19.75
C ILE A 82 2.23 -9.75 20.44
N ALA A 83 1.23 -9.32 19.67
CA ALA A 83 -0.12 -9.06 20.15
C ALA A 83 -1.15 -9.71 19.23
N LYS A 84 -2.21 -10.27 19.81
CA LYS A 84 -3.43 -10.57 19.05
C LYS A 84 -4.29 -9.30 19.00
N ALA A 85 -4.85 -9.02 17.84
CA ALA A 85 -5.76 -7.92 17.62
C ALA A 85 -7.03 -8.45 16.95
N SER A 86 -8.18 -7.85 17.28
CA SER A 86 -9.47 -8.20 16.69
C SER A 86 -10.26 -6.93 16.42
N ALA A 87 -11.00 -6.89 15.31
CA ALA A 87 -11.89 -5.79 15.00
C ALA A 87 -13.10 -6.29 14.23
N THR A 88 -14.28 -5.76 14.55
CA THR A 88 -15.47 -5.92 13.70
C THR A 88 -15.53 -4.76 12.71
N ALA A 89 -15.53 -5.07 11.42
CA ALA A 89 -15.53 -4.07 10.36
C ALA A 89 -16.30 -4.53 9.13
N THR A 90 -16.50 -3.62 8.18
CA THR A 90 -17.09 -3.91 6.87
C THR A 90 -16.08 -4.51 5.88
N GLY A 91 -14.77 -4.40 6.18
CA GLY A 91 -13.71 -4.92 5.34
C GLY A 91 -12.33 -4.85 6.00
N ALA A 92 -11.35 -5.51 5.35
CA ALA A 92 -10.02 -5.73 5.92
C ALA A 92 -9.23 -4.45 6.21
N ILE A 93 -9.36 -3.42 5.35
CA ILE A 93 -8.68 -2.13 5.55
C ILE A 93 -9.19 -1.44 6.81
N SER A 94 -10.51 -1.34 6.98
CA SER A 94 -11.13 -0.74 8.17
C SER A 94 -10.76 -1.52 9.45
N ALA A 95 -10.73 -2.86 9.37
CA ALA A 95 -10.29 -3.69 10.48
C ALA A 95 -8.83 -3.42 10.84
N MET A 96 -7.92 -3.43 9.86
CA MET A 96 -6.49 -3.22 10.12
C MET A 96 -6.20 -1.81 10.62
N THR A 97 -6.88 -0.77 10.11
CA THR A 97 -6.78 0.59 10.65
C THR A 97 -7.19 0.63 12.13
N SER A 98 -8.30 -0.02 12.49
CA SER A 98 -8.77 -0.08 13.87
C SER A 98 -7.76 -0.80 14.78
N MET A 99 -7.25 -1.96 14.34
CA MET A 99 -6.26 -2.72 15.12
C MET A 99 -4.94 -1.97 15.30
N LEU A 100 -4.49 -1.23 14.27
CA LEU A 100 -3.29 -0.38 14.38
C LEU A 100 -3.53 0.80 15.32
N TYR A 101 -4.71 1.41 15.27
CA TYR A 101 -5.10 2.49 16.18
C TYR A 101 -5.08 2.03 17.64
N ASP A 102 -5.66 0.86 17.93
CA ASP A 102 -5.62 0.25 19.28
C ASP A 102 -4.19 -0.08 19.74
N ALA A 103 -3.27 -0.31 18.79
CA ALA A 103 -1.85 -0.49 19.05
C ALA A 103 -1.06 0.82 19.20
N GLY A 104 -1.72 1.99 19.12
CA GLY A 104 -1.10 3.31 19.22
C GLY A 104 -0.61 3.90 17.89
N ILE A 105 -0.99 3.33 16.75
CA ILE A 105 -0.58 3.75 15.42
C ILE A 105 -1.81 4.30 14.67
N SER A 106 -2.00 5.62 14.71
CA SER A 106 -3.08 6.31 14.00
C SER A 106 -2.76 6.48 12.51
N LEU A 107 -2.91 5.41 11.73
CA LEU A 107 -2.64 5.41 10.29
C LEU A 107 -3.90 5.83 9.51
N GLU A 108 -3.87 7.02 8.92
CA GLU A 108 -4.93 7.53 8.04
C GLU A 108 -4.58 7.31 6.57
N ILE A 109 -5.51 6.80 5.76
CA ILE A 109 -5.32 6.61 4.32
C ILE A 109 -5.93 7.80 3.57
N LEU A 110 -5.06 8.58 2.93
CA LEU A 110 -5.41 9.76 2.14
C LEU A 110 -5.64 9.45 0.66
N SER A 111 -5.02 8.39 0.14
CA SER A 111 -5.26 7.92 -1.23
C SER A 111 -5.05 6.41 -1.30
N PHE A 112 -5.86 5.74 -2.12
CA PHE A 112 -5.82 4.31 -2.31
C PHE A 112 -5.91 3.99 -3.80
N HIS A 113 -4.93 3.24 -4.32
CA HIS A 113 -4.90 2.80 -5.71
C HIS A 113 -4.57 1.31 -5.75
N GLN A 114 -5.28 0.56 -6.61
CA GLN A 114 -5.06 -0.87 -6.74
C GLN A 114 -5.01 -1.27 -8.21
N HIS A 115 -4.04 -2.12 -8.54
CA HIS A 115 -3.80 -2.64 -9.88
C HIS A 115 -3.67 -4.15 -9.85
N GLN A 116 -4.34 -4.82 -10.79
CA GLN A 116 -4.06 -6.21 -11.11
C GLN A 116 -2.78 -6.28 -11.96
N ILE A 117 -1.84 -7.11 -11.53
CA ILE A 117 -0.54 -7.36 -12.17
C ILE A 117 -0.35 -8.88 -12.35
N GLY A 118 -0.80 -9.39 -13.50
CA GLY A 118 -0.88 -10.83 -13.74
C GLY A 118 -1.92 -11.47 -12.81
N HIS A 119 -1.50 -12.46 -12.01
CA HIS A 119 -2.33 -13.13 -11.00
C HIS A 119 -2.29 -12.45 -9.63
N ARG A 120 -1.45 -11.42 -9.46
CA ARG A 120 -1.22 -10.72 -8.19
C ARG A 120 -1.86 -9.35 -8.23
N THR A 121 -2.05 -8.78 -7.05
CA THR A 121 -2.54 -7.42 -6.90
C THR A 121 -1.47 -6.54 -6.28
N ALA A 122 -1.28 -5.33 -6.82
CA ALA A 122 -0.47 -4.27 -6.24
C ALA A 122 -1.39 -3.18 -5.68
N THR A 123 -1.18 -2.82 -4.42
CA THR A 123 -1.88 -1.73 -3.75
C THR A 123 -0.88 -0.63 -3.38
N PHE A 124 -1.24 0.61 -3.69
CA PHE A 124 -0.52 1.82 -3.31
C PHE A 124 -1.39 2.67 -2.41
N ILE A 125 -0.85 3.09 -1.28
CA ILE A 125 -1.55 3.98 -0.34
C ILE A 125 -0.70 5.20 -0.04
N PHE A 126 -1.34 6.38 -0.03
CA PHE A 126 -0.77 7.58 0.56
C PHE A 126 -1.37 7.71 1.95
N THR A 127 -0.52 7.82 2.96
CA THR A 127 -0.95 7.78 4.36
C THR A 127 -0.42 8.94 5.16
N GLU A 128 -1.13 9.29 6.22
CA GLU A 128 -0.69 10.20 7.27
C GLU A 128 -0.62 9.46 8.61
N CYS A 129 0.40 9.74 9.41
CA CYS A 129 0.50 9.33 10.79
C CYS A 129 1.26 10.39 11.58
N SER A 130 0.64 10.94 12.63
CA SER A 130 1.24 12.00 13.47
C SER A 130 1.79 13.19 12.66
N GLY A 131 1.03 13.66 11.66
CA GLY A 131 1.40 14.78 10.80
C GLY A 131 2.48 14.49 9.75
N ARG A 132 3.05 13.28 9.72
CA ARG A 132 3.97 12.84 8.66
C ARG A 132 3.18 12.12 7.58
N ARG A 133 3.53 12.36 6.31
CA ARG A 133 2.90 11.70 5.16
C ARG A 133 3.91 10.85 4.39
N SER A 134 3.47 9.70 3.91
CA SER A 134 4.29 8.83 3.05
C SER A 134 3.41 7.96 2.17
N TRP A 135 3.90 7.69 0.97
CA TRP A 135 3.43 6.56 0.17
C TRP A 135 3.95 5.24 0.73
N ALA A 136 3.21 4.18 0.44
CA ALA A 136 3.61 2.79 0.64
C ALA A 136 2.95 1.90 -0.43
N MET A 137 3.54 0.73 -0.65
CA MET A 137 3.12 -0.30 -1.58
C MET A 137 3.04 -1.67 -0.88
N GLY A 138 2.12 -2.51 -1.36
CA GLY A 138 2.10 -3.93 -1.08
C GLY A 138 1.68 -4.73 -2.31
N ILE A 139 2.36 -5.85 -2.56
CA ILE A 139 1.99 -6.82 -3.59
C ILE A 139 1.61 -8.14 -2.90
N GLY A 140 0.46 -8.70 -3.25
CA GLY A 140 -0.05 -9.96 -2.70
C GLY A 140 -0.84 -10.77 -3.73
N GLU A 141 -1.18 -12.01 -3.38
CA GLU A 141 -1.95 -12.93 -4.22
C GLU A 141 -3.44 -12.55 -4.30
N SER A 142 -3.87 -11.63 -3.43
CA SER A 142 -5.24 -11.09 -3.44
C SER A 142 -5.25 -9.58 -3.18
N ALA A 143 -6.39 -8.95 -3.49
CA ALA A 143 -6.65 -7.55 -3.16
C ALA A 143 -6.56 -7.28 -1.65
N THR A 144 -6.98 -8.24 -0.82
CA THR A 144 -6.87 -8.14 0.64
C THR A 144 -5.41 -8.20 1.08
N GLU A 145 -4.68 -9.23 0.65
CA GLU A 145 -3.29 -9.42 1.06
C GLU A 145 -2.40 -8.25 0.63
N SER A 146 -2.53 -7.79 -0.62
CA SER A 146 -1.80 -6.63 -1.12
C SER A 146 -2.07 -5.36 -0.32
N SER A 147 -3.32 -5.13 0.09
CA SER A 147 -3.70 -3.99 0.93
C SER A 147 -3.11 -4.08 2.34
N LEU A 148 -3.19 -5.26 2.98
CA LEU A 148 -2.62 -5.47 4.31
C LEU A 148 -1.08 -5.30 4.31
N ARG A 149 -0.40 -5.76 3.25
CA ARG A 149 1.03 -5.52 3.05
C ARG A 149 1.34 -4.05 2.86
N ALA A 150 0.55 -3.32 2.07
CA ALA A 150 0.73 -1.88 1.89
C ALA A 150 0.58 -1.11 3.20
N MET A 151 -0.43 -1.46 4.02
CA MET A 151 -0.64 -0.88 5.35
C MET A 151 0.49 -1.21 6.33
N THR A 152 1.03 -2.44 6.27
CA THR A 152 2.21 -2.82 7.08
C THR A 152 3.44 -2.00 6.68
N SER A 153 3.71 -1.88 5.38
CA SER A 153 4.80 -1.04 4.85
C SER A 153 4.63 0.42 5.29
N ALA A 154 3.41 0.97 5.21
CA ALA A 154 3.11 2.32 5.66
C ALA A 154 3.36 2.51 7.17
N ALA A 155 2.88 1.59 8.01
CA ALA A 155 3.12 1.64 9.45
C ALA A 155 4.63 1.61 9.77
N ASN A 156 5.41 0.80 9.05
CA ASN A 156 6.86 0.73 9.22
C ASN A 156 7.57 2.05 8.85
N ARG A 157 7.08 2.80 7.86
CA ARG A 157 7.64 4.10 7.46
C ARG A 157 7.56 5.17 8.56
N PHE A 158 6.63 5.02 9.49
CA PHE A 158 6.44 5.94 10.61
C PHE A 158 7.13 5.50 11.90
N SER A 159 7.62 4.25 11.95
CA SER A 159 8.20 3.64 13.16
C SER A 159 9.70 3.89 13.39
N HIS A 160 10.23 4.98 12.81
CA HIS A 160 11.62 5.42 12.99
C HIS A 160 11.77 6.37 14.17
#